data_AF-A0A060CHE4-F1
#
_entry.id   AF-A0A060CHE4-F1
#
_cell.length_a   1.000
_cell.length_b   1.000
_cell.length_c   1.000
_cell.angle_alpha   90.00
_cell.angle_beta   90.00
_cell.angle_gamma   90.00
#
_symmetry.space_group_name_H-M   'P 1'
#
loop_
_entity.id
_entity.type
_entity.pdbx_description
1 polymer ?
#
loop_
_entity_poly.entity_id
_entity_poly.type
_entity_poly.pdbx_seq_one_letter_code
_entity_poly.pdbx_strand_id
1 'polypeptide(L)' 'AMSERVTRMVLRDRNHPCIIIWSLGNESGHGAAHDALWRWVKSTDPGRPVQYEGGGANTAATDIICPM' A
#
# COMPACT_ATOMS: atom_id res chain seq x y z
N ALA A 1 5.98 -2.24 -14.05
CA ALA A 1 7.01 -1.89 -13.04
C ALA A 1 6.42 -1.69 -11.63
N MET A 2 5.56 -0.68 -11.40
CA MET A 2 5.03 -0.41 -10.04
C MET A 2 4.12 -1.54 -9.51
N SER A 3 3.20 -2.02 -10.35
CA SER A 3 2.28 -3.11 -9.96
C SER A 3 3.02 -4.37 -9.52
N GLU A 4 4.00 -4.83 -10.30
CA GLU A 4 4.79 -6.03 -9.96
C GLU A 4 5.52 -5.92 -8.63
N ARG A 5 5.97 -4.72 -8.22
CA ARG A 5 6.63 -4.53 -6.93
C ARG A 5 5.68 -4.82 -5.77
N VAL A 6 4.47 -4.26 -5.83
CA VAL A 6 3.45 -4.43 -4.78
C VAL A 6 2.86 -5.84 -4.83
N THR A 7 2.47 -6.33 -6.00
CA THR A 7 1.78 -7.62 -6.10
C THR A 7 2.67 -8.77 -5.69
N ARG A 8 3.95 -8.76 -6.09
CA ARG A 8 4.90 -9.80 -5.71
C ARG A 8 5.26 -9.75 -4.23
N MET A 9 5.35 -8.55 -3.64
CA MET A 9 5.56 -8.39 -2.19
C MET A 9 4.42 -9.04 -1.41
N VAL A 10 3.18 -8.64 -1.69
CA VAL A 10 2.00 -9.15 -0.95
C VAL A 10 1.85 -10.66 -1.12
N LEU A 11 1.96 -11.18 -2.35
CA LEU A 11 1.81 -12.62 -2.59
C LEU A 11 2.91 -13.46 -1.92
N ARG A 12 4.14 -12.92 -1.82
CA ARG A 12 5.25 -13.58 -1.13
C ARG A 12 5.07 -13.56 0.39
N ASP A 13 4.69 -12.41 0.95
CA ASP A 13 4.88 -12.14 2.38
C ASP A 13 3.58 -12.22 3.22
N ARG A 14 2.39 -12.31 2.60
CA ARG A 14 1.07 -12.30 3.28
C ARG A 14 0.87 -13.32 4.39
N ASN A 15 1.64 -14.41 4.42
CA ASN A 15 1.54 -15.46 5.42
C ASN A 15 2.39 -15.20 6.67
N HIS A 16 3.16 -14.11 6.72
CA HIS A 16 3.91 -13.74 7.91
C HIS A 16 3.02 -12.99 8.92
N PRO A 17 2.80 -13.53 10.13
CA PRO A 17 1.93 -12.92 11.13
C PRO A 17 2.51 -11.64 11.74
N CYS A 18 3.83 -11.44 11.66
CA CYS A 18 4.49 -10.21 12.13
C CYS A 18 4.26 -9.01 11.20
N ILE A 19 3.88 -9.23 9.94
CA ILE A 19 3.51 -8.15 9.03
C ILE A 19 2.08 -7.76 9.36
N ILE A 20 1.89 -6.52 9.80
CA ILE A 20 0.56 -6.01 10.20
C ILE A 20 0.05 -4.90 9.27
N ILE A 21 0.92 -4.26 8.48
CA ILE A 21 0.58 -3.15 7.57
C ILE A 21 1.38 -3.33 6.27
N TRP A 22 0.77 -2.97 5.14
CA TRP A 22 1.45 -2.83 3.85
C TRP A 22 1.76 -1.37 3.53
N SER A 23 2.94 -1.11 2.97
CA SER A 23 3.26 0.20 2.38
C SER A 23 3.28 0.11 0.85
N LEU A 24 2.74 1.12 0.15
CA LEU A 24 2.77 1.19 -1.32
C LEU A 24 4.09 1.72 -1.88
N GLY A 25 5.00 2.20 -1.02
CA GLY A 25 6.26 2.80 -1.41
C GLY A 25 6.59 4.02 -0.54
N ASN A 26 7.40 4.93 -1.08
CA ASN A 26 7.88 6.11 -0.37
C ASN A 26 8.06 7.28 -1.35
N GLU A 27 7.72 8.51 -0.92
CA GLU A 27 8.05 9.80 -1.56
C GLU A 27 7.90 9.86 -3.10
N SER A 28 6.90 9.15 -3.64
CA SER A 28 6.69 9.05 -5.10
C SER A 28 5.49 9.90 -5.56
N GLY A 29 5.17 10.95 -4.80
CA GLY A 29 3.96 11.76 -4.98
C GLY A 29 2.69 10.93 -4.82
N HIS A 30 1.56 11.41 -5.35
CA HIS A 30 0.31 10.65 -5.43
C HIS A 30 -0.18 10.61 -6.88
N GLY A 31 -0.81 9.50 -7.26
CA GLY A 31 -1.40 9.36 -8.59
C GLY A 31 -2.16 8.05 -8.73
N ALA A 32 -2.93 7.92 -9.81
CA ALA A 32 -3.90 6.83 -10.01
C ALA A 32 -3.32 5.41 -9.89
N ALA A 33 -2.01 5.23 -10.13
CA ALA A 33 -1.35 3.95 -9.91
C ALA A 33 -1.34 3.54 -8.43
N HIS A 34 -1.20 4.49 -7.50
CA HIS A 34 -1.31 4.25 -6.06
C HIS A 34 -2.73 3.83 -5.68
N ASP A 35 -3.76 4.51 -6.20
CA ASP A 35 -5.16 4.16 -5.93
C ASP A 35 -5.51 2.75 -6.43
N ALA A 36 -5.06 2.42 -7.65
CA ALA A 36 -5.27 1.09 -8.23
C ALA A 36 -4.59 -0.01 -7.40
N LEU A 37 -3.38 0.25 -6.91
CA LEU A 37 -2.63 -0.71 -6.11
C LEU A 37 -3.16 -0.81 -4.67
N TRP A 38 -3.53 0.30 -4.05
CA TRP A 38 -4.25 0.30 -2.78
C TRP A 38 -5.48 -0.60 -2.89
N ARG A 39 -6.32 -0.37 -3.90
CA ARG A 39 -7.54 -1.17 -4.10
C ARG A 39 -7.25 -2.64 -4.36
N TRP A 40 -6.20 -2.95 -5.12
CA TRP A 40 -5.75 -4.32 -5.36
C TRP A 40 -5.27 -5.01 -4.07
N VAL A 41 -4.52 -4.32 -3.21
CA VAL A 41 -4.09 -4.89 -1.92
C VAL A 41 -5.30 -5.15 -1.03
N LYS A 42 -6.23 -4.19 -0.92
CA LYS A 42 -7.46 -4.36 -0.14
C LYS A 42 -8.33 -5.52 -0.63
N SER A 43 -8.36 -5.79 -1.94
CA SER A 43 -9.10 -6.95 -2.48
C SER A 43 -8.37 -8.27 -2.26
N THR A 44 -7.05 -8.26 -2.17
CA THR A 44 -6.21 -9.47 -2.10
C THR A 44 -5.93 -9.91 -0.66
N ASP A 45 -5.72 -8.96 0.25
CA ASP A 45 -5.43 -9.18 1.66
C ASP A 45 -6.21 -8.17 2.53
N PRO A 46 -7.52 -8.40 2.75
CA PRO A 46 -8.36 -7.47 3.49
C PRO A 46 -8.03 -7.38 4.99
N GLY A 47 -7.19 -8.30 5.52
CA GLY A 47 -6.86 -8.40 6.93
C GLY A 47 -5.85 -7.36 7.44
N ARG A 48 -5.20 -6.62 6.53
CA ARG A 48 -4.15 -5.64 6.88
C ARG A 48 -4.49 -4.24 6.36
N PRO A 49 -4.23 -3.18 7.13
CA PRO A 49 -4.25 -1.82 6.62
C PRO A 49 -3.15 -1.59 5.58
N VAL A 50 -3.40 -0.64 4.69
CA VAL A 50 -2.42 -0.16 3.71
C VAL A 50 -2.11 1.30 4.00
N GLN A 51 -0.83 1.66 4.10
CA GLN A 51 -0.39 3.04 4.28
C GLN A 51 0.45 3.55 3.12
N TYR A 52 0.38 4.85 2.84
CA TYR A 52 1.26 5.52 1.90
C TYR A 52 1.28 7.04 2.17
N GLU A 53 2.48 7.58 2.39
CA GLU A 53 2.68 9.00 2.75
C GLU A 53 2.53 9.95 1.55
N GLY A 54 2.92 9.50 0.34
CA GLY A 54 3.08 10.40 -0.79
C GLY A 54 1.80 11.16 -1.13
N GLY A 55 1.95 12.47 -1.40
CA GLY A 55 0.85 13.36 -1.77
C GLY A 55 0.11 14.00 -0.60
N GLY A 56 0.77 14.19 0.54
CA GLY A 56 0.21 14.92 1.69
C GLY A 56 -0.21 14.03 2.87
N ALA A 57 0.21 12.77 2.87
CA ALA A 57 0.08 11.81 3.97
C ALA A 57 -1.34 11.44 4.41
N ASN A 58 -2.36 11.91 3.69
CA ASN A 58 -3.78 11.70 4.00
C ASN A 58 -4.63 11.48 2.73
N THR A 59 -4.02 10.94 1.67
CA THR A 59 -4.70 10.69 0.39
C THR A 59 -5.67 9.49 0.46
N ALA A 60 -6.44 9.26 -0.61
CA ALA A 60 -7.33 8.09 -0.69
C ALA A 60 -6.57 6.74 -0.79
N ALA A 61 -5.27 6.76 -1.05
CA ALA A 61 -4.42 5.57 -1.14
C ALA A 61 -3.80 5.16 0.21
N THR A 62 -4.31 5.67 1.34
CA THR A 62 -3.85 5.31 2.69
C THR A 62 -5.02 5.13 3.66
N ASP A 63 -4.95 4.07 4.48
CA ASP A 63 -5.88 3.82 5.60
C ASP A 63 -5.46 4.58 6.87
N ILE A 64 -4.22 5.10 6.91
CA ILE A 64 -3.59 5.73 8.07
C ILE A 64 -3.02 7.08 7.65
N ILE A 65 -3.27 8.12 8.43
CA ILE A 65 -2.56 9.41 8.26
C ILE A 65 -1.12 9.19 8.73
N CYS A 66 -0.17 9.24 7.79
CA CYS A 66 1.22 8.84 8.03
C CYS A 66 2.24 9.85 7.50
N PRO A 67 2.32 11.08 8.07
CA PRO A 67 3.30 12.08 7.67
C PRO A 67 4.72 11.69 8.08
N MET A 68 5.71 12.38 7.51
CA MET A 68 7.13 12.22 7.81
C MET A 68 7.79 13.52 8.29
#